data_AF-A0A1E3VPZ7-F1
#
_entry.id   AF-A0A1E3VPZ7-F1
#
_cell.length_a   1.000
_cell.length_b   1.000
_cell.length_c   1.000
_cell.angle_alpha   90.00
_cell.angle_beta   90.00
_cell.angle_gamma   90.00
#
_symmetry.space_group_name_H-M   'P 1'
#
loop_
_entity.id
_entity.type
_entity.pdbx_description
1 polymer ?
#
loop_
_entity_poly.entity_id
_entity_poly.type
_entity_poly.pdbx_seq_one_letter_code
_entity_poly.pdbx_strand_id
1 'polypeptide(L)'
;MRSGRIWLAALTVVIAAVALFAVPPLYRVALLGSGYMAQQLCAGLFVSGRSFDDVMAEDLSGPGLGALALFRPHVDETGKTVRASTFGIAGQTAVFQEGLGCTLIRHQSPDALRERTADLFASDPPAAPDAEWPQGSRVAAGDWHNDFEWPDGVDGPAASQAVDAVFADPVPARPRNTRALVVVHKGRIVAERYAAGFDAHMPLVGWSMSKTGTNALIGLRVKDGALALDDTRLMPEWLGRDDMRGEITLNTLLRMTSGLAFHEDPDDKLSDVSQMMFVQENTAAFAASKPLAYAPGTHWSYSTGAAAILSGVLRETFDNERDYLRYPRKRLFGPLGMRSAQLPPDASGTLMGGAFLYASARDWARLGLLYLQDGKWDGVQILPKGWVAYTTRPTAQSPEDEYGRRSG
;
A
#
# COMPACT_ATOMS: atom_id res chain seq x y z
N MET A 1 37.88 -48.44 12.09
CA MET A 1 36.40 -48.28 12.15
C MET A 1 35.91 -47.23 13.15
N ARG A 2 36.57 -46.98 14.29
CA ARG A 2 36.10 -46.02 15.32
C ARG A 2 36.22 -44.54 14.89
N SER A 3 37.30 -44.18 14.20
CA SER A 3 37.56 -42.82 13.69
C SER A 3 36.57 -42.38 12.58
N GLY A 4 36.22 -43.27 11.65
CA GLY A 4 35.24 -42.97 10.59
C GLY A 4 33.84 -42.67 11.12
N ARG A 5 33.42 -43.32 12.21
CA ARG A 5 32.13 -43.05 12.87
C ARG A 5 32.11 -41.70 13.59
N ILE A 6 33.25 -41.27 14.14
CA ILE A 6 33.39 -39.96 14.78
C ILE A 6 33.35 -38.84 13.74
N TRP A 7 34.03 -39.00 12.60
CA TRP A 7 33.97 -38.04 11.48
C TRP A 7 32.58 -37.94 10.87
N LEU A 8 31.89 -39.06 10.67
CA LEU A 8 30.52 -39.06 10.16
C LEU A 8 29.55 -38.38 11.14
N ALA A 9 29.70 -38.63 12.44
CA ALA A 9 28.91 -37.97 13.48
C ALA A 9 29.20 -36.46 13.54
N ALA A 10 30.46 -36.05 13.48
CA ALA A 10 30.85 -34.64 13.46
C ALA A 10 30.32 -33.92 12.21
N LEU A 11 30.43 -34.54 11.03
CA LEU A 11 29.87 -34.00 9.79
C LEU A 11 28.35 -33.87 9.88
N THR A 12 27.66 -34.86 10.45
CA THR A 12 26.20 -34.81 10.64
C THR A 12 25.79 -33.68 11.57
N VAL A 13 26.53 -33.47 12.67
CA VAL A 13 26.29 -32.34 13.60
C VAL A 13 26.53 -31.00 12.93
N VAL A 14 27.59 -30.87 12.12
CA VAL A 14 27.87 -29.64 11.36
C VAL A 14 26.78 -29.37 10.33
N ILE A 15 26.36 -30.38 9.57
CA ILE A 15 25.25 -30.24 8.60
C ILE A 15 23.95 -29.88 9.32
N ALA A 16 23.64 -30.51 10.45
CA ALA A 16 22.45 -30.20 11.24
C ALA A 16 22.49 -28.78 11.81
N ALA A 17 23.65 -28.32 12.29
CA ALA A 17 23.84 -26.96 12.77
C ALA A 17 23.69 -25.93 11.63
N VAL A 18 24.35 -26.17 10.49
CA VAL A 18 24.20 -25.31 9.30
C VAL A 18 22.75 -25.29 8.83
N ALA A 19 22.08 -26.43 8.80
CA ALA A 19 20.66 -26.50 8.44
C ALA A 19 19.79 -25.70 9.43
N LEU A 20 20.04 -25.82 10.73
CA LEU A 20 19.26 -25.11 11.76
C LEU A 20 19.41 -23.58 11.68
N PHE A 21 20.61 -23.08 11.38
CA PHE A 21 20.87 -21.64 11.38
C PHE A 21 20.72 -20.97 10.01
N ALA A 22 21.06 -21.65 8.91
CA ALA A 22 21.03 -21.07 7.57
C ALA A 22 19.70 -21.28 6.85
N VAL A 23 18.99 -22.39 7.07
CA VAL A 23 17.75 -22.69 6.33
C VAL A 23 16.61 -21.74 6.69
N PRO A 24 16.34 -21.39 7.97
CA PRO A 24 15.24 -20.48 8.28
C PRO A 24 15.33 -19.09 7.61
N PRO A 25 16.47 -18.36 7.67
CA PRO A 25 16.56 -17.06 6.99
C PRO A 25 16.51 -17.21 5.47
N LEU A 26 17.14 -18.23 4.89
CA LEU A 26 17.06 -18.48 3.44
C LEU A 26 15.63 -18.78 2.99
N TYR A 27 14.89 -19.57 3.77
CA TYR A 27 13.49 -19.86 3.50
C TYR A 27 12.60 -18.60 3.58
N ARG A 28 12.85 -17.72 4.55
CA ARG A 28 12.15 -16.42 4.65
C ARG A 28 12.46 -15.48 3.49
N VAL A 29 13.70 -15.48 2.99
CA VAL A 29 14.07 -14.72 1.78
C VAL A 29 13.41 -15.33 0.54
N ALA A 30 13.32 -16.67 0.46
CA ALA A 30 12.59 -17.35 -0.62
C ALA A 30 11.09 -17.02 -0.58
N LEU A 31 10.45 -17.02 0.60
CA LEU A 31 9.07 -16.57 0.77
C LEU A 31 8.90 -15.10 0.37
N LEU A 32 9.80 -14.21 0.78
CA LEU A 32 9.75 -12.81 0.35
C LEU A 32 9.77 -12.69 -1.18
N GLY A 33 10.69 -13.39 -1.86
CA GLY A 33 10.80 -13.33 -3.32
C GLY A 33 9.56 -13.86 -4.04
N SER A 34 8.99 -14.99 -3.58
CA SER A 34 7.76 -15.54 -4.16
C SER A 34 6.55 -14.67 -3.85
N GLY A 35 6.45 -14.14 -2.64
CA GLY A 35 5.39 -13.22 -2.22
C GLY A 35 5.39 -11.93 -3.02
N TYR A 36 6.56 -11.29 -3.17
CA TYR A 36 6.74 -10.08 -3.97
C TYR A 36 6.36 -10.32 -5.43
N MET A 37 6.92 -11.37 -6.06
CA MET A 37 6.62 -11.70 -7.46
C MET A 37 5.13 -11.96 -7.68
N ALA A 38 4.50 -12.79 -6.85
CA ALA A 38 3.08 -13.12 -6.98
C ALA A 38 2.20 -11.87 -6.82
N GLN A 39 2.47 -11.05 -5.80
CA GLN A 39 1.68 -9.86 -5.50
C GLN A 39 1.77 -8.81 -6.62
N GLN A 40 3.00 -8.45 -7.02
CA GLN A 40 3.21 -7.41 -8.03
C GLN A 40 2.67 -7.83 -9.40
N LEU A 41 2.87 -9.10 -9.79
CA LEU A 41 2.36 -9.61 -11.05
C LEU A 41 0.83 -9.72 -11.05
N CYS A 42 0.22 -10.20 -9.95
CA CYS A 42 -1.23 -10.22 -9.82
C CYS A 42 -1.83 -8.81 -9.94
N ALA A 43 -1.25 -7.83 -9.24
CA ALA A 43 -1.73 -6.46 -9.29
C ALA A 43 -1.54 -5.85 -10.69
N GLY A 44 -0.36 -6.01 -11.30
CA GLY A 44 -0.09 -5.52 -12.65
C GLY A 44 -1.08 -6.07 -13.68
N LEU A 45 -1.34 -7.38 -13.66
CA LEU A 45 -2.25 -8.03 -14.61
C LEU A 45 -3.72 -7.71 -14.35
N PHE A 46 -4.18 -7.91 -13.12
CA PHE A 46 -5.62 -7.94 -12.83
C PHE A 46 -6.16 -6.65 -12.20
N VAL A 47 -5.31 -5.84 -11.56
CA VAL A 47 -5.70 -4.51 -11.05
C VAL A 47 -5.40 -3.44 -12.09
N SER A 48 -4.19 -3.46 -12.66
CA SER A 48 -3.74 -2.44 -13.61
C SER A 48 -4.02 -2.80 -15.08
N GLY A 49 -4.39 -4.04 -15.40
CA GLY A 49 -4.69 -4.45 -16.78
C GLY A 49 -3.48 -4.47 -17.72
N ARG A 50 -2.27 -4.54 -17.16
CA ARG A 50 -1.02 -4.53 -17.94
C ARG A 50 -0.69 -5.91 -18.48
N SER A 51 0.16 -5.97 -19.51
CA SER A 51 0.64 -7.25 -20.05
C SER A 51 1.64 -7.92 -19.09
N PHE A 52 1.76 -9.24 -19.18
CA PHE A 52 2.75 -9.99 -18.39
C PHE A 52 4.17 -9.49 -18.66
N ASP A 53 4.52 -9.28 -19.93
CA ASP A 53 5.87 -8.90 -20.34
C ASP A 53 6.23 -7.50 -19.81
N ASP A 54 5.30 -6.54 -19.85
CA ASP A 54 5.53 -5.19 -19.34
C ASP A 54 5.76 -5.19 -17.83
N VAL A 55 4.95 -5.94 -17.08
CA VAL A 55 5.10 -6.04 -15.62
C VAL A 55 6.42 -6.73 -15.26
N MET A 56 6.77 -7.79 -15.98
CA MET A 56 8.05 -8.48 -15.78
C MET A 56 9.25 -7.57 -16.07
N ALA A 57 9.20 -6.82 -17.16
CA ALA A 57 10.29 -5.94 -17.59
C ALA A 57 10.42 -4.71 -16.69
N GLU A 58 9.33 -4.07 -16.31
CA GLU A 58 9.38 -2.77 -15.62
C GLU A 58 9.31 -2.85 -14.09
N ASP A 59 8.62 -3.85 -13.51
CA ASP A 59 8.38 -3.92 -12.05
C ASP A 59 9.13 -5.05 -11.35
N LEU A 60 9.47 -6.11 -12.10
CA LEU A 60 10.09 -7.34 -11.58
C LEU A 60 11.49 -7.57 -12.13
N SER A 61 12.06 -6.57 -12.80
CA SER A 61 13.44 -6.56 -13.28
C SER A 61 14.13 -5.24 -12.91
N GLY A 62 15.46 -5.24 -12.96
CA GLY A 62 16.28 -4.05 -12.69
C GLY A 62 17.21 -4.17 -11.47
N PRO A 63 17.91 -3.08 -11.13
CA PRO A 63 18.89 -3.07 -10.04
C PRO A 63 18.26 -3.52 -8.71
N GLY A 64 18.94 -4.42 -7.99
CA GLY A 64 18.47 -4.97 -6.72
C GLY A 64 17.44 -6.11 -6.83
N LEU A 65 16.87 -6.36 -8.01
CA LEU A 65 15.85 -7.40 -8.24
C LEU A 65 16.38 -8.63 -8.99
N GLY A 66 17.66 -8.70 -9.33
CA GLY A 66 18.24 -9.80 -10.14
C GLY A 66 18.00 -11.21 -9.56
N ALA A 67 17.87 -11.35 -8.25
CA ALA A 67 17.54 -12.62 -7.60
C ALA A 67 16.12 -13.13 -7.94
N LEU A 68 15.20 -12.25 -8.36
CA LEU A 68 13.84 -12.63 -8.78
C LEU A 68 13.84 -13.53 -10.03
N ALA A 69 14.90 -13.51 -10.84
CA ALA A 69 15.03 -14.41 -12.00
C ALA A 69 15.04 -15.91 -11.61
N LEU A 70 15.28 -16.24 -10.34
CA LEU A 70 15.22 -17.61 -9.80
C LEU A 70 13.80 -18.08 -9.49
N PHE A 71 12.82 -17.19 -9.56
CA PHE A 71 11.43 -17.48 -9.24
C PHE A 71 10.64 -17.69 -10.53
N ARG A 72 9.72 -18.65 -10.49
CA ARG A 72 8.87 -19.00 -11.62
C ARG A 72 7.42 -18.64 -11.27
N PRO A 73 6.83 -17.63 -11.94
CA PRO A 73 5.42 -17.35 -11.81
C PRO A 73 4.60 -18.32 -12.66
N HIS A 74 3.38 -18.60 -12.21
CA HIS A 74 2.32 -19.27 -12.94
C HIS A 74 1.07 -18.43 -12.81
N VAL A 75 0.57 -17.94 -13.95
CA VAL A 75 -0.64 -17.12 -14.04
C VAL A 75 -1.79 -18.02 -14.46
N ASP A 76 -2.87 -18.00 -13.68
CA ASP A 76 -4.16 -18.53 -14.06
C ASP A 76 -5.09 -17.36 -14.35
N GLU A 77 -5.33 -17.08 -15.63
CA GLU A 77 -6.18 -15.99 -16.08
C GLU A 77 -7.66 -16.23 -15.76
N THR A 78 -8.10 -17.49 -15.77
CA THR A 78 -9.51 -17.84 -15.52
C THR A 78 -9.83 -17.69 -14.03
N GLY A 79 -8.97 -18.24 -13.18
CA GLY A 79 -9.04 -18.03 -11.74
C GLY A 79 -8.61 -16.62 -11.30
N LYS A 80 -7.98 -15.82 -12.16
CA LYS A 80 -7.32 -14.57 -11.78
C LYS A 80 -6.40 -14.74 -10.58
N THR A 81 -5.50 -15.72 -10.65
CA THR A 81 -4.49 -15.97 -9.62
C THR A 81 -3.09 -15.97 -10.19
N VAL A 82 -2.11 -15.61 -9.36
CA VAL A 82 -0.70 -15.73 -9.68
C VAL A 82 -0.01 -16.48 -8.56
N ARG A 83 0.63 -17.59 -8.90
CA ARG A 83 1.49 -18.34 -7.96
C ARG A 83 2.94 -18.14 -8.35
N ALA A 84 3.80 -17.84 -7.39
CA ALA A 84 5.24 -17.84 -7.60
C ALA A 84 5.94 -18.77 -6.61
N SER A 85 7.05 -19.37 -7.02
CA SER A 85 7.90 -20.20 -6.18
C SER A 85 9.31 -20.25 -6.74
N THR A 86 10.29 -20.65 -5.93
CA THR A 86 11.64 -20.97 -6.40
C THR A 86 11.87 -22.46 -6.23
N PHE A 87 12.25 -23.18 -7.30
CA PHE A 87 12.48 -24.63 -7.29
C PHE A 87 11.35 -25.47 -6.64
N GLY A 88 10.08 -25.02 -6.72
CA GLY A 88 8.94 -25.69 -6.10
C GLY A 88 8.79 -25.51 -4.58
N ILE A 89 9.69 -24.78 -3.93
CA ILE A 89 9.62 -24.45 -2.50
C ILE A 89 9.11 -23.02 -2.27
N ALA A 90 8.70 -22.74 -1.02
CA ALA A 90 8.28 -21.42 -0.57
C ALA A 90 7.20 -20.77 -1.47
N GLY A 91 6.30 -21.57 -2.03
CA GLY A 91 5.30 -21.07 -2.97
C GLY A 91 4.22 -20.22 -2.31
N GLN A 92 3.94 -19.06 -2.87
CA GLN A 92 2.88 -18.14 -2.45
C GLN A 92 1.96 -17.82 -3.63
N THR A 93 0.69 -17.57 -3.34
CA THR A 93 -0.33 -17.30 -4.35
C THR A 93 -0.98 -15.95 -4.05
N ALA A 94 -1.02 -15.05 -5.03
CA ALA A 94 -1.84 -13.85 -4.97
C ALA A 94 -3.16 -14.11 -5.72
N VAL A 95 -4.27 -13.73 -5.10
CA VAL A 95 -5.63 -13.94 -5.61
C VAL A 95 -6.28 -12.59 -5.81
N PHE A 96 -6.71 -12.30 -7.04
CA PHE A 96 -7.45 -11.10 -7.34
C PHE A 96 -8.90 -11.21 -6.84
N GLN A 97 -9.37 -10.17 -6.17
CA GLN A 97 -10.73 -10.00 -5.67
C GLN A 97 -11.31 -8.72 -6.24
N GLU A 98 -12.44 -8.85 -6.94
CA GLU A 98 -13.09 -7.73 -7.62
C GLU A 98 -13.34 -6.55 -6.67
N GLY A 99 -12.84 -5.37 -7.02
CA GLY A 99 -12.95 -4.14 -6.23
C GLY A 99 -12.08 -4.04 -4.97
N LEU A 100 -11.40 -5.11 -4.55
CA LEU A 100 -10.41 -5.08 -3.46
C LEU A 100 -8.97 -5.12 -3.98
N GLY A 101 -8.71 -5.84 -5.08
CA GLY A 101 -7.37 -6.04 -5.63
C GLY A 101 -6.79 -7.40 -5.25
N CYS A 102 -5.46 -7.51 -5.22
CA CYS A 102 -4.77 -8.78 -4.98
C CYS A 102 -4.42 -9.00 -3.51
N THR A 103 -4.83 -10.14 -2.97
CA THR A 103 -4.45 -10.60 -1.63
C THR A 103 -3.50 -11.78 -1.73
N LEU A 104 -2.37 -11.68 -1.03
CA LEU A 104 -1.36 -12.73 -0.95
C LEU A 104 -1.74 -13.75 0.11
N ILE A 105 -1.82 -15.02 -0.28
CA ILE A 105 -2.13 -16.16 0.58
C ILE A 105 -1.06 -17.25 0.47
N ARG A 106 -0.91 -18.04 1.54
CA ARG A 106 0.00 -19.19 1.57
C ARG A 106 -0.70 -20.50 1.90
N HIS A 107 -1.56 -20.51 2.91
CA HIS A 107 -2.24 -21.73 3.38
C HIS A 107 -3.74 -21.76 3.10
N GLN A 108 -4.34 -20.62 2.76
CA GLN A 108 -5.77 -20.51 2.46
C GLN A 108 -6.07 -20.95 1.02
N SER A 109 -7.30 -21.39 0.76
CA SER A 109 -7.76 -21.66 -0.60
C SER A 109 -8.21 -20.36 -1.28
N PRO A 110 -7.96 -20.19 -2.59
CA PRO A 110 -8.50 -19.06 -3.35
C PRO A 110 -10.04 -18.96 -3.28
N ASP A 111 -10.73 -20.10 -3.27
CA ASP A 111 -12.20 -20.13 -3.27
C ASP A 111 -12.79 -19.61 -1.96
N ALA A 112 -12.22 -19.99 -0.81
CA ALA A 112 -12.67 -19.48 0.49
C ALA A 112 -12.50 -17.96 0.59
N LEU A 113 -11.43 -17.41 -0.01
CA LEU A 113 -11.21 -15.97 -0.07
C LEU A 113 -12.25 -15.28 -0.96
N ARG A 114 -12.56 -15.84 -2.14
CA ARG A 114 -13.58 -15.28 -3.04
C ARG A 114 -14.99 -15.32 -2.45
N GLU A 115 -15.35 -16.41 -1.78
CA GLU A 115 -16.65 -16.53 -1.11
C GLU A 115 -16.83 -15.46 -0.04
N ARG A 116 -15.79 -15.18 0.76
CA ARG A 116 -15.79 -14.12 1.78
C ARG A 116 -16.10 -12.75 1.18
N THR A 117 -15.63 -12.48 -0.03
CA THR A 117 -15.71 -11.15 -0.67
C THR A 117 -16.69 -11.07 -1.83
N ALA A 118 -17.49 -12.12 -2.05
CA ALA A 118 -18.47 -12.15 -3.11
C ALA A 118 -19.48 -10.99 -2.96
N ASP A 119 -19.77 -10.34 -4.09
CA ASP A 119 -20.75 -9.27 -4.25
C ASP A 119 -20.60 -8.06 -3.33
N LEU A 120 -19.42 -7.84 -2.72
CA LEU A 120 -19.19 -6.70 -1.82
C LEU A 120 -19.52 -5.35 -2.47
N PHE A 121 -19.32 -5.23 -3.78
CA PHE A 121 -19.49 -3.99 -4.55
C PHE A 121 -20.54 -4.08 -5.66
N ALA A 122 -21.38 -5.13 -5.66
CA ALA A 122 -22.38 -5.33 -6.70
C ALA A 122 -23.42 -4.18 -6.78
N SER A 123 -23.61 -3.45 -5.69
CA SER A 123 -24.57 -2.33 -5.58
C SER A 123 -23.97 -0.96 -5.89
N ASP A 124 -22.73 -0.89 -6.36
CA ASP A 124 -22.07 0.38 -6.60
C ASP A 124 -22.66 1.11 -7.81
N PRO A 125 -22.81 2.44 -7.75
CA PRO A 125 -23.29 3.20 -8.88
C PRO A 125 -22.28 3.10 -10.05
N PRO A 126 -22.78 3.11 -11.29
CA PRO A 126 -21.91 3.10 -12.46
C PRO A 126 -20.99 4.32 -12.48
N ALA A 127 -19.88 4.20 -13.22
CA ALA A 127 -19.05 5.36 -13.53
C ALA A 127 -19.88 6.43 -14.27
N ALA A 128 -19.53 7.70 -14.08
CA ALA A 128 -20.12 8.83 -14.79
C ALA A 128 -19.11 9.37 -15.83
N PRO A 129 -18.90 8.67 -16.97
CA PRO A 129 -17.84 9.02 -17.91
C PRO A 129 -18.02 10.41 -18.53
N ASP A 130 -19.26 10.82 -18.76
CA ASP A 130 -19.58 12.08 -19.47
C ASP A 130 -19.53 13.32 -18.57
N ALA A 131 -19.60 13.13 -17.25
CA ALA A 131 -19.51 14.22 -16.29
C ALA A 131 -18.07 14.75 -16.20
N GLU A 132 -17.93 16.06 -16.02
CA GLU A 132 -16.62 16.72 -15.87
C GLU A 132 -15.93 16.24 -14.59
N TRP A 133 -14.62 16.01 -14.65
CA TRP A 133 -13.80 15.79 -13.46
C TRP A 133 -13.88 17.00 -12.52
N PRO A 134 -14.00 16.83 -11.19
CA PRO A 134 -13.85 15.58 -10.43
C PRO A 134 -15.11 14.72 -10.25
N GLN A 135 -16.28 15.18 -10.68
CA GLN A 135 -17.54 14.44 -10.52
C GLN A 135 -17.67 13.25 -11.49
N GLY A 136 -17.03 13.33 -12.67
CA GLY A 136 -16.93 12.25 -13.64
C GLY A 136 -15.53 12.07 -14.22
N SER A 137 -15.43 11.51 -15.42
CA SER A 137 -14.13 11.18 -16.04
C SER A 137 -13.73 12.10 -17.19
N ARG A 138 -14.61 13.00 -17.64
CA ARG A 138 -14.31 13.90 -18.77
C ARG A 138 -13.40 15.03 -18.31
N VAL A 139 -12.37 15.34 -19.08
CA VAL A 139 -11.42 16.44 -18.84
C VAL A 139 -11.57 17.45 -19.98
N ALA A 140 -12.01 18.67 -19.67
CA ALA A 140 -12.23 19.70 -20.68
C ALA A 140 -10.95 20.22 -21.35
N ALA A 141 -9.79 20.03 -20.72
CA ALA A 141 -8.52 20.56 -21.23
C ALA A 141 -8.01 19.85 -22.49
N GLY A 142 -8.63 18.76 -22.94
CA GLY A 142 -8.21 17.99 -24.12
C GLY A 142 -7.07 17.01 -23.84
N ASP A 143 -6.71 16.24 -24.86
CA ASP A 143 -5.64 15.25 -24.82
C ASP A 143 -4.27 15.91 -25.04
N TRP A 144 -3.33 15.59 -24.16
CA TRP A 144 -1.96 16.11 -24.21
C TRP A 144 -1.28 15.77 -25.56
N HIS A 145 -0.67 16.78 -26.20
CA HIS A 145 -0.10 16.77 -27.56
C HIS A 145 -1.10 16.72 -28.74
N ASN A 146 -2.41 16.62 -28.52
CA ASN A 146 -3.42 16.60 -29.58
C ASN A 146 -4.17 17.94 -29.68
N ASP A 147 -5.15 18.14 -28.80
CA ASP A 147 -6.10 19.28 -28.80
C ASP A 147 -6.06 20.08 -27.49
N PHE A 148 -4.97 19.93 -26.73
CA PHE A 148 -4.82 20.56 -25.43
C PHE A 148 -4.55 22.07 -25.52
N GLU A 149 -5.34 22.86 -24.78
CA GLU A 149 -5.16 24.31 -24.61
C GLU A 149 -4.89 24.67 -23.14
N TRP A 150 -3.83 25.45 -22.91
CA TRP A 150 -3.52 25.94 -21.57
C TRP A 150 -4.57 26.96 -21.10
N PRO A 151 -5.00 26.90 -19.82
CA PRO A 151 -5.92 27.90 -19.28
C PRO A 151 -5.34 29.32 -19.32
N ASP A 152 -6.21 30.32 -19.43
CA ASP A 152 -5.84 31.73 -19.36
C ASP A 152 -4.94 32.05 -18.15
N GLY A 153 -3.83 32.76 -18.41
CA GLY A 153 -2.85 33.13 -17.40
C GLY A 153 -1.79 32.07 -17.08
N VAL A 154 -1.78 30.94 -17.78
CA VAL A 154 -0.67 29.97 -17.76
C VAL A 154 0.29 30.26 -18.91
N ASP A 155 1.59 30.37 -18.61
CA ASP A 155 2.64 30.38 -19.64
C ASP A 155 2.75 28.98 -20.25
N GLY A 156 2.06 28.78 -21.37
CA GLY A 156 1.96 27.47 -22.02
C GLY A 156 3.31 26.86 -22.38
N PRO A 157 4.23 27.57 -23.06
CA PRO A 157 5.58 27.09 -23.31
C PRO A 157 6.33 26.64 -22.04
N ALA A 158 6.32 27.44 -20.98
CA ALA A 158 7.00 27.08 -19.73
C ALA A 158 6.35 25.87 -19.05
N ALA A 159 5.02 25.79 -19.06
CA ALA A 159 4.27 24.68 -18.47
C ALA A 159 4.49 23.37 -19.26
N SER A 160 4.52 23.42 -20.60
CA SER A 160 4.87 22.27 -21.44
C SER A 160 6.29 21.78 -21.15
N GLN A 161 7.27 22.70 -21.04
CA GLN A 161 8.64 22.34 -20.68
C GLN A 161 8.71 21.67 -19.30
N ALA A 162 7.94 22.16 -18.33
CA ALA A 162 7.88 21.55 -17.01
C ALA A 162 7.32 20.12 -17.06
N VAL A 163 6.25 19.88 -17.83
CA VAL A 163 5.70 18.53 -18.02
C VAL A 163 6.70 17.62 -18.73
N ASP A 164 7.36 18.08 -19.79
CA ASP A 164 8.41 17.31 -20.47
C ASP A 164 9.56 16.95 -19.51
N ALA A 165 9.96 17.88 -18.66
CA ALA A 165 11.01 17.66 -17.67
C ALA A 165 10.66 16.59 -16.63
N VAL A 166 9.37 16.38 -16.31
CA VAL A 166 8.90 15.33 -15.40
C VAL A 166 9.05 13.94 -16.03
N PHE A 167 8.86 13.82 -17.34
CA PHE A 167 9.00 12.55 -18.09
C PHE A 167 10.41 12.32 -18.63
N ALA A 168 11.28 13.32 -18.56
CA ALA A 168 12.69 13.16 -18.89
C ALA A 168 13.43 12.29 -17.86
N ASP A 169 14.32 11.43 -18.35
CA ASP A 169 15.29 10.68 -17.56
C ASP A 169 16.68 11.31 -17.70
N PRO A 170 16.99 12.38 -16.94
CA PRO A 170 18.25 13.10 -17.10
C PRO A 170 19.47 12.27 -16.69
N VAL A 171 19.29 11.20 -15.92
CA VAL A 171 20.34 10.28 -15.48
C VAL A 171 19.93 8.86 -15.88
N PRO A 172 20.37 8.35 -17.05
CA PRO A 172 19.95 7.03 -17.55
C PRO A 172 20.24 5.86 -16.61
N ALA A 173 21.24 5.97 -15.72
CA ALA A 173 21.55 4.97 -14.71
C ALA A 173 20.56 4.95 -13.52
N ARG A 174 19.72 6.00 -13.41
CA ARG A 174 18.69 6.19 -12.37
C ARG A 174 17.47 6.83 -13.02
N PRO A 175 16.81 6.12 -13.95
CA PRO A 175 15.63 6.67 -14.61
C PRO A 175 14.54 6.91 -13.56
N ARG A 176 13.79 7.99 -13.74
CA ARG A 176 12.63 8.34 -12.91
C ARG A 176 11.47 7.40 -13.21
N ASN A 177 11.37 6.92 -14.44
CA ASN A 177 10.29 6.04 -14.91
C ASN A 177 8.90 6.61 -14.57
N THR A 178 8.70 7.91 -14.83
CA THR A 178 7.41 8.57 -14.57
C THR A 178 6.31 7.91 -15.41
N ARG A 179 5.32 7.32 -14.75
CA ARG A 179 4.19 6.61 -15.41
C ARG A 179 3.01 7.51 -15.71
N ALA A 180 2.70 8.43 -14.80
CA ALA A 180 1.55 9.31 -14.90
C ALA A 180 1.82 10.64 -14.21
N LEU A 181 1.29 11.72 -14.79
CA LEU A 181 1.24 13.05 -14.22
C LEU A 181 -0.17 13.58 -14.37
N VAL A 182 -0.73 14.15 -13.29
CA VAL A 182 -1.98 14.91 -13.32
C VAL A 182 -1.77 16.18 -12.52
N VAL A 183 -2.07 17.33 -13.11
CA VAL A 183 -1.98 18.66 -12.49
C VAL A 183 -3.39 19.22 -12.35
N VAL A 184 -3.76 19.55 -11.11
CA VAL A 184 -5.05 20.14 -10.79
C VAL A 184 -4.86 21.59 -10.36
N HIS A 185 -5.61 22.50 -10.96
CA HIS A 185 -5.64 23.90 -10.60
C HIS A 185 -7.08 24.40 -10.54
N LYS A 186 -7.42 25.12 -9.46
CA LYS A 186 -8.79 25.61 -9.19
C LYS A 186 -9.87 24.53 -9.33
N GLY A 187 -9.56 23.30 -8.91
CA GLY A 187 -10.50 22.18 -8.93
C GLY A 187 -10.73 21.53 -10.30
N ARG A 188 -9.91 21.85 -11.31
CA ARG A 188 -9.95 21.20 -12.64
C ARG A 188 -8.59 20.63 -13.00
N ILE A 189 -8.59 19.53 -13.76
CA ILE A 189 -7.36 19.03 -14.39
C ILE A 189 -6.98 20.03 -15.47
N VAL A 190 -5.75 20.56 -15.38
CA VAL A 190 -5.18 21.51 -16.33
C VAL A 190 -4.00 20.96 -17.09
N ALA A 191 -3.53 19.76 -16.76
CA ALA A 191 -2.57 19.00 -17.56
C ALA A 191 -2.56 17.55 -17.06
N GLU A 192 -2.42 16.60 -17.98
CA GLU A 192 -2.11 15.22 -17.64
C GLU A 192 -1.29 14.57 -18.75
N ARG A 193 -0.43 13.63 -18.39
CA ARG A 193 0.36 12.85 -19.35
C ARG A 193 0.61 11.47 -18.77
N TYR A 194 0.67 10.49 -19.65
CA TYR A 194 0.92 9.09 -19.30
C TYR A 194 2.08 8.56 -20.15
N ALA A 195 2.89 7.68 -19.56
CA ALA A 195 3.94 6.99 -20.30
C ALA A 195 3.34 5.99 -21.29
N ALA A 196 4.14 5.52 -22.25
CA ALA A 196 3.70 4.48 -23.18
C ALA A 196 3.22 3.23 -22.41
N GLY A 197 2.05 2.71 -22.77
CA GLY A 197 1.41 1.58 -22.08
C GLY A 197 0.63 1.94 -20.81
N PHE A 198 0.56 3.23 -20.44
CA PHE A 198 -0.22 3.73 -19.30
C PHE A 198 -1.34 4.66 -19.77
N ASP A 199 -2.45 4.70 -19.03
CA ASP A 199 -3.60 5.55 -19.34
C ASP A 199 -4.25 6.17 -18.08
N ALA A 200 -5.23 7.03 -18.30
CA ALA A 200 -5.93 7.80 -17.26
C ALA A 200 -6.80 6.99 -16.30
N HIS A 201 -7.14 5.76 -16.66
CA HIS A 201 -8.00 4.86 -15.90
C HIS A 201 -7.22 3.80 -15.15
N MET A 202 -5.97 3.54 -15.54
CA MET A 202 -5.09 2.53 -14.97
C MET A 202 -4.78 2.79 -13.48
N PRO A 203 -5.20 1.91 -12.56
CA PRO A 203 -4.76 1.99 -11.17
C PRO A 203 -3.26 1.70 -11.05
N LEU A 204 -2.54 2.55 -10.31
CA LEU A 204 -1.13 2.36 -9.97
C LEU A 204 -0.97 2.21 -8.46
N VAL A 205 0.02 1.43 -8.04
CA VAL A 205 0.35 1.24 -6.62
C VAL A 205 0.76 2.57 -5.98
N GLY A 206 0.14 2.92 -4.86
CA GLY A 206 0.44 4.16 -4.14
C GLY A 206 1.67 4.10 -3.25
N TRP A 207 2.15 2.89 -2.91
CA TRP A 207 3.17 2.70 -1.88
C TRP A 207 2.83 3.53 -0.64
N SER A 208 3.78 4.29 -0.09
CA SER A 208 3.57 5.11 1.10
C SER A 208 2.48 6.18 0.98
N MET A 209 2.04 6.58 -0.23
CA MET A 209 0.86 7.44 -0.39
C MET A 209 -0.43 6.80 0.15
N SER A 210 -0.46 5.46 0.24
CA SER A 210 -1.58 4.70 0.83
C SER A 210 -1.88 5.11 2.27
N LYS A 211 -0.87 5.56 3.01
CA LYS A 211 -1.00 6.02 4.40
C LYS A 211 -1.95 7.20 4.52
N THR A 212 -2.00 8.07 3.50
CA THR A 212 -2.92 9.21 3.46
C THR A 212 -4.36 8.74 3.34
N GLY A 213 -4.62 7.69 2.54
CA GLY A 213 -5.92 7.05 2.47
C GLY A 213 -6.33 6.43 3.81
N THR A 214 -5.42 5.70 4.45
CA THR A 214 -5.64 5.12 5.79
C THR A 214 -5.92 6.19 6.84
N ASN A 215 -5.15 7.28 6.83
CA ASN A 215 -5.35 8.43 7.70
C ASN A 215 -6.75 9.04 7.52
N ALA A 216 -7.21 9.22 6.28
CA ALA A 216 -8.55 9.73 6.00
C ALA A 216 -9.66 8.79 6.54
N LEU A 217 -9.48 7.47 6.42
CA LEU A 217 -10.42 6.47 6.95
C LEU A 217 -10.48 6.48 8.48
N ILE A 218 -9.33 6.62 9.15
CA ILE A 218 -9.27 6.82 10.61
C ILE A 218 -9.96 8.14 10.99
N GLY A 219 -9.70 9.22 10.26
CA GLY A 219 -10.37 10.51 10.48
C GLY A 219 -11.89 10.41 10.36
N LEU A 220 -12.40 9.62 9.40
CA LEU A 220 -13.83 9.34 9.29
C LEU A 220 -14.38 8.59 10.51
N ARG A 221 -13.64 7.63 11.06
CA ARG A 221 -14.03 6.95 12.30
C ARG A 221 -13.98 7.84 13.53
N VAL A 222 -13.02 8.75 13.59
CA VAL A 222 -12.97 9.80 14.63
C VAL A 222 -14.18 10.73 14.51
N LYS A 223 -14.53 11.15 13.29
CA LYS A 223 -15.72 11.96 13.04
C LYS A 223 -17.01 11.28 13.49
N ASP A 224 -17.10 9.96 13.31
CA ASP A 224 -18.26 9.15 13.70
C ASP A 224 -18.32 8.87 15.21
N GLY A 225 -17.30 9.29 15.98
CA GLY A 225 -17.19 9.02 17.42
C GLY A 225 -16.82 7.57 17.75
N ALA A 226 -16.40 6.77 16.75
CA ALA A 226 -15.98 5.39 16.94
C ALA A 226 -14.51 5.26 17.39
N LEU A 227 -13.73 6.33 17.24
CA LEU A 227 -12.35 6.45 17.70
C LEU A 227 -12.09 7.85 18.26
N ALA A 228 -11.17 7.96 19.21
CA ALA A 228 -10.61 9.20 19.71
C ALA A 228 -9.08 9.18 19.61
N LEU A 229 -8.46 10.36 19.52
CA LEU A 229 -7.02 10.49 19.33
C LEU A 229 -6.21 9.97 20.53
N ASP A 230 -6.81 9.98 21.72
CA ASP A 230 -6.26 9.51 22.98
C ASP A 230 -6.68 8.08 23.34
N ASP A 231 -7.43 7.39 22.45
CA ASP A 231 -7.74 5.96 22.65
C ASP A 231 -6.44 5.15 22.74
N THR A 232 -6.43 4.22 23.69
CA THR A 232 -5.31 3.32 24.04
C THR A 232 -5.78 1.87 24.00
N ARG A 233 -4.88 0.91 24.23
CA ARG A 233 -5.22 -0.53 24.21
C ARG A 233 -5.91 -0.95 22.91
N LEU A 234 -5.44 -0.38 21.80
CA LEU A 234 -6.09 -0.44 20.49
C LEU A 234 -5.96 -1.79 19.78
N MET A 235 -5.04 -2.65 20.23
CA MET A 235 -4.74 -3.93 19.59
C MET A 235 -4.76 -5.06 20.62
N PRO A 236 -5.29 -6.25 20.27
CA PRO A 236 -5.26 -7.42 21.15
C PRO A 236 -3.87 -7.78 21.66
N GLU A 237 -2.83 -7.58 20.84
CA GLU A 237 -1.44 -7.88 21.16
C GLU A 237 -0.90 -7.09 22.37
N TRP A 238 -1.57 -6.02 22.78
CA TRP A 238 -1.13 -5.14 23.88
C TRP A 238 -1.89 -5.39 25.19
N LEU A 239 -2.97 -6.18 25.15
CA LEU A 239 -3.79 -6.45 26.31
C LEU A 239 -3.10 -7.42 27.28
N GLY A 240 -3.21 -7.14 28.59
CA GLY A 240 -2.69 -8.00 29.65
C GLY A 240 -1.15 -8.08 29.72
N ARG A 241 -0.46 -7.19 29.01
CA ARG A 241 1.01 -7.10 29.04
C ARG A 241 1.50 -6.22 30.16
N ASP A 242 2.62 -6.61 30.75
CA ASP A 242 3.37 -5.80 31.71
C ASP A 242 4.42 -4.94 30.98
N ASP A 243 3.96 -4.17 29.98
CA ASP A 243 4.78 -3.19 29.25
C ASP A 243 3.94 -1.99 28.76
N MET A 244 4.60 -0.91 28.34
CA MET A 244 3.93 0.34 27.96
C MET A 244 3.19 0.28 26.60
N ARG A 245 3.10 -0.87 25.91
CA ARG A 245 2.37 -0.91 24.63
C ARG A 245 0.88 -0.62 24.79
N GLY A 246 0.32 -0.95 25.95
CA GLY A 246 -1.04 -0.55 26.31
C GLY A 246 -1.26 0.96 26.33
N GLU A 247 -0.20 1.77 26.44
CA GLU A 247 -0.23 3.24 26.46
C GLU A 247 -0.08 3.87 25.07
N ILE A 248 0.20 3.08 24.02
CA ILE A 248 0.24 3.59 22.65
C ILE A 248 -1.15 4.12 22.29
N THR A 249 -1.21 5.42 21.98
CA THR A 249 -2.45 6.11 21.58
C THR A 249 -2.62 6.13 20.07
N LEU A 250 -3.85 6.36 19.61
CA LEU A 250 -4.14 6.56 18.19
C LEU A 250 -3.31 7.72 17.61
N ASN A 251 -3.16 8.82 18.35
CA ASN A 251 -2.33 9.96 17.98
C ASN A 251 -0.85 9.57 17.83
N THR A 252 -0.30 8.75 18.73
CA THR A 252 1.10 8.31 18.60
C THR A 252 1.33 7.44 17.37
N LEU A 253 0.38 6.58 17.00
CA LEU A 253 0.43 5.81 15.75
C LEU A 253 0.37 6.73 14.53
N LEU A 254 -0.61 7.63 14.47
CA LEU A 254 -0.76 8.60 13.37
C LEU A 254 0.50 9.46 13.21
N ARG A 255 1.14 9.85 14.31
CA ARG A 255 2.36 10.66 14.29
C ARG A 255 3.65 9.87 14.15
N MET A 256 3.59 8.54 13.98
CA MET A 256 4.75 7.66 13.91
C MET A 256 5.72 7.81 15.10
N THR A 257 5.13 7.86 16.30
CA THR A 257 5.84 7.99 17.59
C THR A 257 5.45 6.87 18.55
N SER A 258 5.06 5.70 18.05
CA SER A 258 4.61 4.57 18.89
C SER A 258 5.69 4.02 19.82
N GLY A 259 6.97 4.23 19.49
CA GLY A 259 8.11 3.68 20.23
C GLY A 259 8.40 2.19 19.94
N LEU A 260 7.65 1.57 19.03
CA LEU A 260 7.89 0.18 18.60
C LEU A 260 9.19 0.06 17.80
N ALA A 261 9.96 -0.98 18.10
CA ALA A 261 11.16 -1.35 17.35
C ALA A 261 10.76 -2.02 16.03
N PHE A 262 10.60 -1.23 14.97
CA PHE A 262 10.22 -1.70 13.64
C PHE A 262 11.32 -1.40 12.62
N HIS A 263 11.91 -2.44 12.02
CA HIS A 263 12.97 -2.28 11.04
C HIS A 263 12.42 -1.92 9.66
N GLU A 264 12.54 -0.65 9.27
CA GLU A 264 11.97 -0.03 8.06
C GLU A 264 12.97 0.10 6.90
N ASP A 265 13.78 -0.94 6.65
CA ASP A 265 14.73 -0.97 5.53
C ASP A 265 14.23 -1.91 4.41
N PRO A 266 13.74 -1.40 3.26
CA PRO A 266 13.27 -2.24 2.16
C PRO A 266 14.42 -2.98 1.41
N ASP A 267 15.67 -2.53 1.56
CA ASP A 267 16.82 -3.18 0.93
C ASP A 267 17.26 -4.41 1.73
N ASP A 268 17.09 -4.40 3.05
CA ASP A 268 17.21 -5.60 3.88
C ASP A 268 16.00 -6.54 3.67
N LYS A 269 16.29 -7.72 3.12
CA LYS A 269 15.30 -8.77 2.83
C LYS A 269 14.74 -9.43 4.10
N LEU A 270 15.38 -9.24 5.24
CA LEU A 270 14.92 -9.71 6.55
C LEU A 270 14.32 -8.59 7.42
N SER A 271 14.22 -7.36 6.89
CA SER A 271 13.58 -6.26 7.60
C SER A 271 12.11 -6.53 7.90
N ASP A 272 11.60 -5.81 8.90
CA ASP A 272 10.22 -5.98 9.32
C ASP A 272 9.25 -5.52 8.24
N VAL A 273 9.56 -4.46 7.50
CA VAL A 273 8.70 -3.99 6.39
C VAL A 273 8.57 -5.03 5.29
N SER A 274 9.68 -5.61 4.82
CA SER A 274 9.70 -6.62 3.75
C SER A 274 8.98 -7.90 4.19
N GLN A 275 9.30 -8.35 5.41
CA GLN A 275 8.73 -9.58 5.95
C GLN A 275 7.24 -9.43 6.25
N MET A 276 6.82 -8.29 6.80
CA MET A 276 5.41 -7.97 7.03
C MET A 276 4.60 -8.02 5.73
N MET A 277 5.04 -7.30 4.69
CA MET A 277 4.24 -7.12 3.48
C MET A 277 4.07 -8.39 2.64
N PHE A 278 5.11 -9.24 2.58
CA PHE A 278 5.18 -10.32 1.59
C PHE A 278 5.25 -11.71 2.22
N VAL A 279 5.40 -11.82 3.55
CA VAL A 279 5.54 -13.12 4.23
C VAL A 279 4.47 -13.34 5.31
N GLN A 280 4.06 -12.30 6.03
CA GLN A 280 3.10 -12.45 7.12
C GLN A 280 1.66 -12.48 6.60
N GLU A 281 0.82 -13.32 7.23
CA GLU A 281 -0.60 -13.41 6.87
C GLU A 281 -1.45 -12.33 7.55
N ASN A 282 -1.02 -11.84 8.72
CA ASN A 282 -1.61 -10.72 9.44
C ASN A 282 -0.55 -9.66 9.71
N THR A 283 -0.62 -8.57 8.94
CA THR A 283 0.37 -7.50 8.95
C THR A 283 0.25 -6.60 10.17
N ALA A 284 -0.98 -6.27 10.60
CA ALA A 284 -1.23 -5.47 11.79
C ALA A 284 -0.75 -6.19 13.06
N ALA A 285 -1.10 -7.47 13.21
CA ALA A 285 -0.65 -8.28 14.36
C ALA A 285 0.88 -8.40 14.40
N PHE A 286 1.52 -8.65 13.25
CA PHE A 286 2.98 -8.70 13.17
C PHE A 286 3.62 -7.39 13.61
N ALA A 287 3.12 -6.24 13.13
CA ALA A 287 3.63 -4.94 13.53
C ALA A 287 3.34 -4.63 15.02
N ALA A 288 2.15 -4.94 15.52
CA ALA A 288 1.78 -4.75 16.92
C ALA A 288 2.58 -5.63 17.89
N SER A 289 3.06 -6.79 17.42
CA SER A 289 3.86 -7.73 18.22
C SER A 289 5.27 -7.21 18.56
N LYS A 290 5.77 -6.20 17.84
CA LYS A 290 7.13 -5.68 18.02
C LYS A 290 7.36 -5.18 19.44
N PRO A 291 8.57 -5.36 19.99
CA PRO A 291 8.91 -4.82 21.30
C PRO A 291 9.01 -3.29 21.25
N LEU A 292 8.93 -2.64 22.40
CA LEU A 292 9.25 -1.22 22.52
C LEU A 292 10.77 -1.01 22.49
N ALA A 293 11.23 -0.05 21.70
CA ALA A 293 12.57 0.54 21.82
C ALA A 293 12.54 1.84 22.64
N TYR A 294 11.40 2.55 22.63
CA TYR A 294 11.22 3.83 23.31
C TYR A 294 9.85 3.90 23.97
N ALA A 295 9.70 4.79 24.96
CA ALA A 295 8.38 5.10 25.51
C ALA A 295 7.48 5.75 24.43
N PRO A 296 6.18 5.41 24.35
CA PRO A 296 5.27 6.02 23.39
C PRO A 296 5.28 7.55 23.44
N GLY A 297 5.30 8.20 22.27
CA GLY A 297 5.31 9.65 22.11
C GLY A 297 6.67 10.33 22.25
N THR A 298 7.74 9.60 22.60
CA THR A 298 9.06 10.21 22.90
C THR A 298 10.04 10.19 21.73
N HIS A 299 9.86 9.30 20.75
CA HIS A 299 10.76 9.15 19.61
C HIS A 299 9.95 9.02 18.32
N TRP A 300 10.33 9.79 17.29
CA TRP A 300 9.75 9.66 15.95
C TRP A 300 10.58 8.68 15.13
N SER A 301 9.91 7.75 14.46
CA SER A 301 10.52 6.83 13.51
C SER A 301 9.51 6.50 12.43
N TYR A 302 9.85 6.80 11.17
CA TYR A 302 9.00 6.46 10.05
C TYR A 302 8.68 4.95 10.06
N SER A 303 7.40 4.60 9.98
CA SER A 303 6.97 3.21 10.13
C SER A 303 5.77 2.88 9.26
N THR A 304 5.95 1.96 8.31
CA THR A 304 4.84 1.31 7.62
C THR A 304 4.13 0.31 8.54
N GLY A 305 4.84 -0.24 9.53
CA GLY A 305 4.23 -1.02 10.61
C GLY A 305 3.16 -0.24 11.38
N ALA A 306 3.41 1.03 11.72
CA ALA A 306 2.41 1.89 12.37
C ALA A 306 1.15 2.07 11.52
N ALA A 307 1.29 2.20 10.20
CA ALA A 307 0.15 2.26 9.28
C ALA A 307 -0.60 0.93 9.17
N ALA A 308 0.10 -0.21 9.20
CA ALA A 308 -0.55 -1.52 9.26
C ALA A 308 -1.34 -1.70 10.57
N ILE A 309 -0.79 -1.24 11.70
CA ILE A 309 -1.52 -1.21 12.98
C ILE A 309 -2.77 -0.34 12.86
N LEU A 310 -2.69 0.86 12.27
CA LEU A 310 -3.87 1.71 12.05
C LEU A 310 -4.95 1.00 11.22
N SER A 311 -4.60 0.20 10.21
CA SER A 311 -5.57 -0.63 9.50
C SER A 311 -6.22 -1.69 10.39
N GLY A 312 -5.45 -2.30 11.31
CA GLY A 312 -5.94 -3.23 12.32
C GLY A 312 -6.89 -2.54 13.30
N VAL A 313 -6.49 -1.39 13.86
CA VAL A 313 -7.34 -0.57 14.73
C VAL A 313 -8.63 -0.18 14.03
N LEU A 314 -8.57 0.22 12.75
CA LEU A 314 -9.77 0.50 11.95
C LEU A 314 -10.68 -0.74 11.89
N ARG A 315 -10.12 -1.93 11.70
CA ARG A 315 -10.88 -3.19 11.66
C ARG A 315 -11.58 -3.49 12.97
N GLU A 316 -10.92 -3.29 14.10
CA GLU A 316 -11.49 -3.51 15.45
C GLU A 316 -12.71 -2.60 15.74
N THR A 317 -12.94 -1.54 14.96
CA THR A 317 -14.15 -0.69 15.07
C THR A 317 -15.40 -1.27 14.40
N PHE A 318 -15.34 -2.50 13.88
CA PHE A 318 -16.44 -3.15 13.16
C PHE A 318 -16.71 -4.55 13.73
N ASP A 319 -17.99 -4.86 13.94
CA ASP A 319 -18.42 -6.21 14.33
C ASP A 319 -18.41 -7.19 13.14
N ASN A 320 -18.43 -6.66 11.90
CA ASN A 320 -18.56 -7.44 10.67
C ASN A 320 -17.45 -7.08 9.68
N GLU A 321 -16.71 -8.10 9.25
CA GLU A 321 -15.62 -7.96 8.28
C GLU A 321 -16.07 -7.40 6.93
N ARG A 322 -17.25 -7.79 6.43
CA ARG A 322 -17.78 -7.30 5.15
C ARG A 322 -18.06 -5.80 5.21
N ASP A 323 -18.52 -5.28 6.36
CA ASP A 323 -18.70 -3.84 6.54
C ASP A 323 -17.37 -3.09 6.59
N TYR A 324 -16.35 -3.69 7.22
CA TYR A 324 -14.98 -3.18 7.23
C TYR A 324 -14.39 -3.10 5.82
N LEU A 325 -14.44 -4.19 5.05
CA LEU A 325 -13.88 -4.25 3.69
C LEU A 325 -14.60 -3.30 2.72
N ARG A 326 -15.91 -3.07 2.91
CA ARG A 326 -16.69 -2.10 2.10
C ARG A 326 -16.47 -0.65 2.51
N TYR A 327 -15.96 -0.41 3.71
CA TYR A 327 -15.89 0.93 4.29
C TYR A 327 -15.10 1.94 3.47
N PRO A 328 -13.88 1.62 2.94
CA PRO A 328 -13.14 2.58 2.13
C PRO A 328 -13.94 3.07 0.93
N ARG A 329 -14.62 2.13 0.26
CA ARG A 329 -15.45 2.43 -0.92
C ARG A 329 -16.70 3.22 -0.56
N LYS A 330 -17.38 2.84 0.53
CA LYS A 330 -18.62 3.48 0.98
C LYS A 330 -18.39 4.91 1.50
N ARG A 331 -17.30 5.15 2.22
CA ARG A 331 -17.11 6.37 3.04
C ARG A 331 -16.08 7.34 2.50
N LEU A 332 -15.16 6.88 1.63
CA LEU A 332 -14.13 7.72 1.06
C LEU A 332 -14.14 7.67 -0.47
N PHE A 333 -13.89 6.52 -1.09
CA PHE A 333 -13.69 6.44 -2.54
C PHE A 333 -14.96 6.76 -3.33
N GLY A 334 -16.09 6.19 -2.94
CA GLY A 334 -17.39 6.44 -3.57
C GLY A 334 -17.81 7.92 -3.54
N PRO A 335 -17.83 8.57 -2.37
CA PRO A 335 -18.12 10.01 -2.25
C PRO A 335 -17.20 10.90 -3.08
N LEU A 336 -15.91 10.56 -3.20
CA LEU A 336 -14.95 11.33 -4.00
C LEU A 336 -15.00 11.01 -5.49
N GLY A 337 -15.72 9.96 -5.89
CA GLY A 337 -15.71 9.48 -7.28
C GLY A 337 -14.42 8.74 -7.67
N MET A 338 -13.67 8.21 -6.70
CA MET A 338 -12.48 7.40 -6.94
C MET A 338 -12.85 5.97 -7.36
N ARG A 339 -13.26 5.80 -8.63
CA ARG A 339 -13.83 4.53 -9.13
C ARG A 339 -12.79 3.45 -9.41
N SER A 340 -11.54 3.83 -9.64
CA SER A 340 -10.43 2.91 -9.89
C SER A 340 -9.78 2.41 -8.59
N ALA A 341 -10.10 3.04 -7.46
CA ALA A 341 -9.43 2.79 -6.19
C ALA A 341 -9.73 1.39 -5.63
N GLN A 342 -8.67 0.65 -5.30
CA GLN A 342 -8.72 -0.68 -4.72
C GLN A 342 -7.73 -0.75 -3.55
N LEU A 343 -8.20 -1.27 -2.41
CA LEU A 343 -7.39 -1.44 -1.20
C LEU A 343 -7.49 -2.90 -0.73
N PRO A 344 -6.52 -3.76 -1.07
CA PRO A 344 -6.61 -5.18 -0.79
C PRO A 344 -6.33 -5.45 0.69
N PRO A 345 -7.01 -6.45 1.28
CA PRO A 345 -6.62 -6.97 2.58
C PRO A 345 -5.44 -7.94 2.47
N ASP A 346 -4.75 -8.16 3.58
CA ASP A 346 -3.90 -9.33 3.78
C ASP A 346 -4.73 -10.61 3.95
N ALA A 347 -4.06 -11.76 4.06
CA ALA A 347 -4.73 -13.05 4.21
C ALA A 347 -5.64 -13.11 5.44
N SER A 348 -5.35 -12.36 6.50
CA SER A 348 -6.18 -12.28 7.71
C SER A 348 -7.43 -11.42 7.53
N GLY A 349 -7.52 -10.63 6.46
CA GLY A 349 -8.61 -9.69 6.21
C GLY A 349 -8.29 -8.24 6.57
N THR A 350 -7.07 -7.90 7.02
CA THR A 350 -6.70 -6.53 7.40
C THR A 350 -6.26 -5.73 6.17
N LEU A 351 -6.82 -4.55 5.94
CA LEU A 351 -6.49 -3.71 4.78
C LEU A 351 -5.01 -3.32 4.74
N MET A 352 -4.35 -3.48 3.59
CA MET A 352 -2.94 -3.16 3.37
C MET A 352 -2.69 -1.66 3.13
N GLY A 353 -3.32 -0.83 3.95
CA GLY A 353 -3.33 0.63 3.89
C GLY A 353 -1.97 1.32 4.09
N GLY A 354 -0.94 0.57 4.48
CA GLY A 354 0.43 1.10 4.57
C GLY A 354 1.15 1.26 3.24
N ALA A 355 0.73 0.51 2.20
CA ALA A 355 1.45 0.46 0.91
C ALA A 355 0.62 0.14 -0.35
N PHE A 356 -0.52 -0.53 -0.23
CA PHE A 356 -1.20 -1.13 -1.39
C PHE A 356 -2.56 -0.50 -1.73
N LEU A 357 -2.77 0.79 -1.46
CA LEU A 357 -3.85 1.50 -2.13
C LEU A 357 -3.46 1.68 -3.60
N TYR A 358 -4.20 1.04 -4.50
CA TYR A 358 -4.09 1.24 -5.94
C TYR A 358 -5.14 2.24 -6.37
N ALA A 359 -4.77 3.22 -7.19
CA ALA A 359 -5.71 4.16 -7.80
C ALA A 359 -5.06 4.81 -9.03
N SER A 360 -5.88 5.26 -9.98
CA SER A 360 -5.38 6.03 -11.12
C SER A 360 -4.85 7.39 -10.67
N ALA A 361 -4.02 8.02 -11.50
CA ALA A 361 -3.48 9.34 -11.18
C ALA A 361 -4.60 10.38 -10.95
N ARG A 362 -5.71 10.28 -11.70
CA ARG A 362 -6.89 11.13 -11.51
C ARG A 362 -7.60 10.88 -10.17
N ASP A 363 -7.62 9.65 -9.69
CA ASP A 363 -8.22 9.30 -8.39
C ASP A 363 -7.34 9.73 -7.23
N TRP A 364 -6.01 9.60 -7.34
CA TRP A 364 -5.08 10.22 -6.40
C TRP A 364 -5.24 11.74 -6.34
N ALA A 365 -5.46 12.38 -7.49
CA ALA A 365 -5.71 13.82 -7.56
C ALA A 365 -7.02 14.23 -6.84
N ARG A 366 -8.06 13.39 -6.84
CA ARG A 366 -9.28 13.63 -6.05
C ARG A 366 -9.01 13.62 -4.55
N LEU A 367 -8.19 12.67 -4.07
CA LEU A 367 -7.78 12.65 -2.66
C LEU A 367 -6.96 13.91 -2.32
N GLY A 368 -6.03 14.32 -3.18
CA GLY A 368 -5.29 15.57 -3.02
C GLY A 368 -6.22 16.80 -2.95
N LEU A 369 -7.23 16.86 -3.84
CA LEU A 369 -8.21 17.93 -3.88
C LEU A 369 -9.08 17.98 -2.61
N LEU A 370 -9.47 16.83 -2.05
CA LEU A 370 -10.17 16.76 -0.76
C LEU A 370 -9.35 17.45 0.35
N TYR A 371 -8.05 17.16 0.43
CA TYR A 371 -7.17 17.79 1.43
C TYR A 371 -6.97 19.28 1.16
N LEU A 372 -6.81 19.68 -0.11
CA LEU A 372 -6.73 21.09 -0.50
C LEU A 372 -7.99 21.89 -0.08
N GLN A 373 -9.15 21.22 -0.01
CA GLN A 373 -10.44 21.78 0.39
C GLN A 373 -10.76 21.60 1.89
N ASP A 374 -9.75 21.37 2.74
CA ASP A 374 -9.93 21.15 4.20
C ASP A 374 -10.94 20.04 4.52
N GLY A 375 -10.90 18.96 3.73
CA GLY A 375 -11.75 17.79 3.93
C GLY A 375 -13.20 17.97 3.47
N LYS A 376 -13.51 19.02 2.69
CA LYS A 376 -14.83 19.22 2.06
C LYS A 376 -14.86 18.66 0.64
N TRP A 377 -16.02 18.15 0.26
CA TRP A 377 -16.30 17.67 -1.09
C TRP A 377 -17.74 18.01 -1.45
N ASP A 378 -17.95 18.70 -2.57
CA ASP A 378 -19.29 19.14 -3.02
C ASP A 378 -20.13 19.80 -1.91
N GLY A 379 -19.48 20.66 -1.10
CA GLY A 379 -20.11 21.36 0.03
C GLY A 379 -20.33 20.50 1.29
N VAL A 380 -20.11 19.19 1.22
CA VAL A 380 -20.21 18.26 2.35
C VAL A 380 -18.86 18.16 3.04
N GLN A 381 -18.84 18.35 4.36
CA GLN A 381 -17.66 18.07 5.16
C GLN A 381 -17.46 16.55 5.26
N ILE A 382 -16.48 15.97 4.57
CA ILE A 382 -16.17 14.55 4.60
C ILE A 382 -15.30 14.23 5.81
N LEU A 383 -14.09 14.79 5.90
CA LEU A 383 -13.17 14.62 7.03
C LEU A 383 -13.57 15.51 8.22
N PRO A 384 -13.20 15.20 9.48
CA PRO A 384 -13.46 16.11 10.59
C PRO A 384 -12.90 17.52 10.34
N LYS A 385 -13.59 18.55 10.85
CA LYS A 385 -13.07 19.92 10.82
C LYS A 385 -11.73 19.97 11.56
N GLY A 386 -10.73 20.63 10.97
CA GLY A 386 -9.38 20.71 11.53
C GLY A 386 -8.54 19.44 11.37
N TRP A 387 -9.08 18.36 10.79
CA TRP A 387 -8.32 17.13 10.54
C TRP A 387 -7.16 17.38 9.58
N VAL A 388 -7.39 18.09 8.46
CA VAL A 388 -6.32 18.40 7.50
C VAL A 388 -5.20 19.20 8.17
N ALA A 389 -5.53 20.23 8.95
CA ALA A 389 -4.55 20.99 9.72
C ALA A 389 -3.79 20.13 10.75
N TYR A 390 -4.48 19.23 11.47
CA TYR A 390 -3.85 18.27 12.37
C TYR A 390 -2.86 17.35 11.64
N THR A 391 -3.26 16.84 10.46
CA THR A 391 -2.47 15.87 9.69
C THR A 391 -1.25 16.45 9.01
N THR A 392 -1.36 17.69 8.56
CA THR A 392 -0.29 18.40 7.87
C THR A 392 0.69 19.09 8.83
N ARG A 393 0.34 19.18 10.13
CA ARG A 393 1.24 19.67 11.17
C ARG A 393 2.39 18.68 11.39
N PRO A 394 3.65 19.12 11.25
CA PRO A 394 4.80 18.28 11.56
C PRO A 394 4.77 17.70 12.98
N THR A 395 5.27 16.48 13.13
CA THR A 395 5.50 15.86 14.43
C THR A 395 6.67 16.55 15.12
N ALA A 396 6.54 16.86 16.42
CA ALA A 396 7.55 17.64 17.13
C ALA A 396 8.89 16.89 17.28
N GLN A 397 8.82 15.56 17.34
CA GLN A 397 9.96 14.67 17.53
C GLN A 397 10.68 14.32 16.21
N SER A 398 10.14 14.71 15.04
CA SER A 398 10.76 14.43 13.74
C SER A 398 11.79 15.50 13.37
N PRO A 399 12.94 15.14 12.76
CA PRO A 399 13.86 16.12 12.16
C PRO A 399 13.19 16.94 11.04
N GLU A 400 13.72 18.14 10.74
CA GLU A 400 13.05 19.10 9.84
C GLU A 400 12.95 18.63 8.38
N ASP A 401 13.92 17.87 7.88
CA ASP A 401 13.97 17.47 6.46
C ASP A 401 13.57 16.01 6.22
N GLU A 402 12.97 15.35 7.21
CA GLU A 402 12.62 13.93 7.10
C GLU A 402 11.31 13.67 6.36
N TYR A 403 11.35 12.67 5.49
CA TYR A 403 10.17 12.14 4.81
C TYR A 403 9.19 11.53 5.81
N GLY A 404 7.89 11.74 5.63
CA GLY A 404 6.85 11.19 6.51
C GLY A 404 6.76 11.86 7.89
N ARG A 405 7.37 13.04 8.09
CA ARG A 405 7.29 13.83 9.33
C ARG A 405 5.90 14.33 9.71
N ARG A 406 4.91 14.16 8.83
CA ARG A 406 3.50 14.56 9.01
C ARG A 406 2.68 13.30 9.23
N SER A 407 1.51 13.42 9.84
CA SER A 407 0.76 12.25 10.32
C SER A 407 -0.05 11.53 9.22
N GLY A 408 0.30 11.70 7.95
CA GLY A 408 -0.48 11.32 6.77
C GLY A 408 0.35 10.68 5.68
#